data_AF-A0A948RGQ1-F1
#
_entry.id   AF-A0A948RGQ1-F1
#
_cell.length_a   1.000
_cell.length_b   1.000
_cell.length_c   1.000
_cell.angle_alpha   90.00
_cell.angle_beta   90.00
_cell.angle_gamma   90.00
#
_symmetry.space_group_name_H-M   'P 1'
#
loop_
_entity.id
_entity.type
_entity.pdbx_description
1 polymer ?
#
loop_
_entity_poly.entity_id
_entity_poly.type
_entity_poly.pdbx_seq_one_letter_code
_entity_poly.pdbx_strand_id
1 'polypeptide(L)'
;MPEIRERLNLYLTKPLADELRRVIPPRERTRFVEEVLARELRRRKLKAAIETSYGAWKDEDHPDMLTGEDIDRWIEEGRKGFTRDFSAEWGNGE
;
A
#
# COMPACT_ATOMS: atom_id res chain seq x y z
N MET A 1 17.95 6.77 -4.37
CA MET A 1 18.88 5.64 -4.18
C MET A 1 19.01 4.92 -5.52
N PRO A 2 20.20 4.45 -5.93
CA PRO A 2 20.33 3.71 -7.19
C PRO A 2 19.48 2.43 -7.14
N GLU A 3 18.92 2.05 -8.29
CA GLU A 3 18.08 0.86 -8.45
C GLU A 3 18.95 -0.40 -8.32
N ILE A 4 18.95 -1.03 -7.14
CA ILE A 4 19.68 -2.28 -6.89
C ILE A 4 18.91 -3.40 -7.60
N ARG A 5 19.52 -4.00 -8.63
CA ARG A 5 18.94 -5.12 -9.38
C ARG A 5 19.51 -6.44 -8.91
N GLU A 6 18.63 -7.38 -8.58
CA GLU A 6 18.98 -8.75 -8.22
C GLU A 6 18.60 -9.71 -9.35
N ARG A 7 19.46 -10.69 -9.65
CA ARG A 7 19.19 -11.71 -10.67
C ARG A 7 18.51 -12.91 -10.03
N LEU A 8 17.28 -13.19 -10.47
CA LEU A 8 16.53 -14.38 -10.06
C LEU A 8 16.55 -15.43 -11.19
N ASN A 9 17.02 -16.65 -10.90
CA ASN A 9 17.00 -17.76 -11.86
C ASN A 9 15.70 -18.57 -11.66
N LEU A 10 14.74 -18.39 -12.57
CA LEU A 10 13.47 -19.13 -12.58
C LEU A 10 13.35 -19.97 -13.85
N TYR A 11 12.72 -21.13 -13.73
CA TYR A 11 12.31 -21.93 -14.87
C TYR A 11 10.85 -21.62 -15.23
N LEU A 12 10.62 -21.24 -16.48
CA LEU A 12 9.29 -21.12 -17.06
C LEU A 12 9.04 -22.32 -17.98
N THR A 13 7.78 -22.74 -18.09
CA THR A 13 7.41 -23.74 -19.09
C THR A 13 7.68 -23.19 -20.49
N LYS A 14 8.13 -24.06 -21.40
CA LYS A 14 8.43 -23.66 -22.79
C LYS A 14 7.24 -22.95 -23.46
N PRO A 15 5.99 -23.44 -23.37
CA PRO A 15 4.84 -22.77 -23.99
C PRO A 15 4.66 -21.32 -23.50
N LEU A 16 4.80 -21.09 -22.19
CA LEU A 16 4.67 -19.76 -21.61
C LEU A 16 5.81 -18.82 -22.03
N ALA A 17 7.04 -19.33 -22.08
CA ALA A 17 8.19 -18.57 -22.54
C ALA A 17 8.07 -18.19 -24.02
N ASP A 18 7.58 -19.10 -24.86
CA ASP A 18 7.36 -18.86 -26.28
C ASP A 18 6.22 -17.85 -26.51
N GLU A 19 5.14 -17.95 -25.74
CA GLU A 19 4.05 -16.96 -25.78
C GLU A 19 4.53 -15.57 -25.34
N LEU A 20 5.27 -15.47 -24.23
CA LEU A 20 5.86 -14.21 -23.78
C LEU A 20 6.76 -13.60 -24.86
N ARG A 21 7.55 -14.43 -25.56
CA ARG A 21 8.43 -13.98 -26.64
C ARG A 21 7.68 -13.50 -27.87
N ARG A 22 6.54 -14.12 -28.17
CA ARG A 22 5.66 -13.79 -29.29
C ARG A 22 4.91 -12.47 -29.06
N VAL A 23 4.44 -12.25 -27.83
CA VAL A 23 3.58 -11.10 -27.50
C VAL A 23 4.37 -9.88 -27.05
N ILE A 24 5.48 -10.06 -26.32
CA ILE A 24 6.23 -8.95 -25.71
C ILE A 24 7.59 -8.75 -26.41
N PRO A 25 7.93 -7.52 -26.83
CA PRO A 25 9.22 -7.20 -27.45
C PRO A 25 10.42 -7.57 -26.56
N PRO A 26 11.58 -7.97 -27.14
CA PRO A 26 12.74 -8.45 -26.38
C PRO A 26 13.21 -7.55 -25.23
N ARG A 27 13.16 -6.22 -25.41
CA ARG A 27 13.65 -5.23 -24.42
C ARG A 27 12.63 -4.87 -23.34
N GLU A 28 11.39 -5.36 -23.46
CA GLU A 28 10.29 -5.04 -22.53
C GLU A 28 9.92 -6.23 -21.64
N ARG A 29 10.39 -7.44 -21.96
CA ARG A 29 10.02 -8.67 -21.24
C ARG A 29 10.35 -8.62 -19.75
N THR A 30 11.53 -8.15 -19.38
CA THR A 30 11.91 -8.04 -17.95
C THR A 30 11.01 -7.07 -17.22
N ARG A 31 10.74 -5.91 -17.81
CA ARG A 31 9.82 -4.90 -17.24
C ARG A 31 8.41 -5.47 -17.09
N PHE A 32 7.90 -6.14 -18.11
CA PHE A 32 6.59 -6.79 -18.07
C PHE A 32 6.51 -7.83 -16.94
N VAL A 33 7.52 -8.70 -16.82
CA VAL A 33 7.58 -9.72 -15.77
C VAL A 33 7.63 -9.07 -14.39
N GLU A 34 8.43 -8.02 -14.22
CA GLU A 34 8.52 -7.26 -12.96
C GLU A 34 7.17 -6.63 -12.58
N GLU A 35 6.50 -5.95 -13.51
CA GLU A 35 5.20 -5.32 -13.29
C GLU A 35 4.13 -6.34 -12.90
N VAL A 36 4.07 -7.48 -13.60
CA VAL A 36 3.12 -8.57 -13.30
C VAL A 36 3.42 -9.20 -11.94
N LEU A 37 4.69 -9.51 -11.63
CA LEU A 37 5.08 -10.08 -10.34
C LEU A 37 4.76 -9.11 -9.19
N ALA A 38 5.09 -7.83 -9.34
CA ALA A 38 4.80 -6.80 -8.34
C ALA A 38 3.29 -6.65 -8.10
N ARG A 39 2.48 -6.71 -9.15
CA ARG A 39 1.00 -6.69 -9.04
C ARG A 39 0.48 -7.90 -8.27
N GLU A 40 0.90 -9.12 -8.64
CA GLU A 40 0.41 -10.33 -7.98
C GLU A 40 0.87 -10.45 -6.53
N LEU A 41 2.10 -10.01 -6.21
CA LEU A 41 2.58 -9.95 -4.83
C LEU A 41 1.77 -8.98 -3.99
N ARG A 42 1.48 -7.77 -4.49
CA ARG A 42 0.61 -6.81 -3.81
C ARG A 42 -0.79 -7.37 -3.57
N ARG A 43 -1.38 -8.00 -4.58
CA ARG A 43 -2.70 -8.64 -4.48
C ARG A 43 -2.72 -9.72 -3.40
N ARG A 44 -1.70 -10.58 -3.32
CA ARG A 44 -1.60 -11.62 -2.28
C ARG A 44 -1.45 -11.03 -0.88
N LYS A 45 -0.60 -10.01 -0.72
CA LYS A 45 -0.44 -9.29 0.55
C LYS A 45 -1.76 -8.65 1.00
N LEU A 46 -2.48 -7.99 0.09
CA LEU A 46 -3.77 -7.39 0.39
C LEU A 46 -4.79 -8.45 0.81
N LYS A 47 -4.87 -9.57 0.07
CA LYS A 47 -5.77 -10.67 0.43
C LYS A 47 -5.49 -11.19 1.84
N ALA A 48 -4.23 -11.46 2.16
CA ALA A 48 -3.84 -11.92 3.49
C ALA A 48 -4.16 -10.88 4.57
N ALA A 49 -3.96 -9.58 4.29
CA ALA A 49 -4.32 -8.52 5.21
C ALA A 49 -5.82 -8.48 5.49
N ILE A 50 -6.67 -8.55 4.45
CA ILE A 50 -8.13 -8.59 4.59
C ILE A 50 -8.58 -9.81 5.41
N GLU A 51 -8.04 -10.99 5.12
CA GLU A 51 -8.36 -12.22 5.87
C GLU A 51 -7.95 -12.10 7.33
N THR A 52 -6.81 -11.47 7.62
CA THR A 52 -6.28 -11.29 8.98
C THR A 52 -7.02 -10.20 9.75
N SER A 53 -7.43 -9.12 9.08
CA SER A 53 -8.13 -7.99 9.71
C SER A 53 -9.64 -8.17 9.75
N TYR A 54 -10.17 -9.30 9.26
CA TYR A 54 -11.60 -9.57 9.33
C TYR A 54 -12.06 -9.63 10.79
N GLY A 55 -13.04 -8.79 11.14
CA GLY A 55 -13.53 -8.67 12.51
C GLY A 55 -12.54 -7.98 13.48
N ALA A 56 -11.47 -7.37 12.97
CA ALA A 56 -10.57 -6.54 13.78
C ALA A 56 -11.20 -5.19 14.16
N TRP A 57 -12.32 -4.82 13.52
CA TRP A 57 -13.13 -3.67 13.87
C TRP A 57 -14.51 -4.16 14.31
N LYS A 58 -14.89 -3.85 15.54
CA LYS A 58 -16.21 -4.16 16.09
C LYS A 58 -16.74 -2.95 16.86
N ASP A 59 -18.06 -2.83 16.87
CA ASP A 59 -18.77 -1.74 17.55
C ASP A 59 -18.51 -1.78 19.06
N GLU A 60 -18.35 -2.98 19.65
CA GLU A 60 -18.03 -3.12 21.08
C GLU A 60 -16.63 -2.62 21.44
N ASP A 61 -15.70 -2.66 20.47
CA ASP A 61 -14.32 -2.20 20.64
C ASP A 61 -14.21 -0.67 20.42
N HIS A 62 -15.22 -0.04 19.80
CA HIS A 62 -15.25 1.38 19.42
C HIS A 62 -16.61 2.05 19.76
N PRO A 63 -17.00 2.13 21.05
CA PRO A 63 -18.25 2.75 21.45
C PRO A 63 -18.32 4.26 21.14
N ASP A 64 -17.15 4.89 20.98
CA ASP A 64 -16.97 6.30 20.59
C ASP A 64 -17.18 6.56 19.10
N MET A 65 -17.52 5.54 18.31
CA MET A 65 -17.76 5.67 16.86
C MET A 65 -19.08 5.02 16.41
N LEU A 66 -20.02 4.79 17.32
CA LEU A 66 -21.28 4.09 17.03
C LEU A 66 -22.26 4.93 16.20
N THR A 67 -22.26 6.24 16.40
CA THR A 67 -23.18 7.16 15.71
C THR A 67 -22.41 8.23 14.95
N GLY A 68 -23.09 8.91 14.01
CA GLY A 68 -22.50 10.05 13.31
C GLY A 68 -22.03 11.15 14.27
N GLU A 69 -22.78 11.42 15.35
CA GLU A 69 -22.41 12.41 16.36
C GLU A 69 -21.17 12.01 17.16
N ASP A 70 -20.99 10.71 17.44
CA ASP A 70 -19.81 10.20 18.14
C ASP A 70 -18.57 10.26 17.24
N ILE A 71 -18.73 9.91 15.95
CA ILE A 71 -17.67 10.07 14.93
C ILE A 71 -17.28 11.55 14.78
N ASP A 72 -18.24 12.46 14.70
CA ASP A 72 -17.97 13.90 14.57
C ASP A 72 -17.18 14.43 15.78
N ARG A 73 -17.55 13.98 17.00
CA ARG A 73 -16.82 14.32 18.23
C ARG A 73 -15.39 13.77 18.21
N TRP A 74 -15.22 12.51 17.82
CA TRP A 74 -13.90 11.90 17.70
C TRP A 74 -13.00 12.64 16.69
N ILE A 75 -13.56 13.05 15.54
CA ILE A 75 -12.84 13.86 14.53
C ILE A 75 -12.45 15.21 15.13
N GLU A 76 -13.35 15.89 15.84
CA GLU A 76 -13.07 17.19 16.46
C GLU A 76 -11.94 17.10 17.49
N GLU A 77 -11.98 16.09 18.37
CA GLU A 77 -10.96 15.81 19.37
C GLU A 77 -9.60 15.48 18.73
N GLY A 78 -9.59 14.64 17.70
CA GLY A 78 -8.37 14.31 16.95
C GLY A 78 -7.74 15.53 16.28
N ARG A 79 -8.55 16.47 15.76
CA ARG A 79 -8.06 17.71 15.14
C ARG A 79 -7.47 18.68 16.16
N LYS A 80 -8.06 18.79 17.35
CA LYS A 80 -7.52 19.60 18.46
C LYS A 80 -6.11 19.15 18.86
N GLY A 81 -5.83 17.84 18.83
CA GLY A 81 -4.49 17.30 19.07
C GLY A 81 -3.49 17.50 17.93
N PHE A 82 -3.96 17.71 16.70
CA PHE A 82 -3.11 17.93 15.51
C PHE A 82 -2.80 19.41 15.24
N THR A 83 -3.47 20.33 15.94
CA THR A 83 -3.17 21.78 15.86
C THR A 83 -1.92 22.09 16.68
N ARG A 84 -0.76 21.58 16.24
CA ARG A 84 0.53 22.04 16.73
C ARG A 84 0.79 23.39 16.08
N ASP A 85 0.91 24.43 16.90
CA ASP A 85 1.23 25.77 16.43
C ASP A 85 2.72 25.84 16.02
N PHE A 86 2.99 25.66 14.72
CA PHE A 86 4.33 25.81 14.15
C PHE A 86 4.78 27.28 14.07
N SER A 87 3.91 28.26 14.34
CA SER A 87 4.27 29.67 14.26
C SER A 87 5.20 30.12 15.40
N ALA A 88 5.26 29.35 16.50
CA ALA A 88 6.23 29.56 17.58
C ALA A 88 7.64 29.00 17.28
N GLU A 89 7.79 28.07 16.32
CA GLU A 89 9.08 27.44 15.98
C GLU A 89 9.87 28.21 14.92
N TRP A 90 9.18 28.94 14.04
CA TRP A 90 9.81 29.80 13.03
C TRP A 90 9.68 31.26 13.47
N GLY A 91 10.42 31.61 14.51
CA GLY A 91 10.53 32.99 14.99
C GLY A 91 10.88 33.95 13.85
N ASN A 92 10.23 35.10 13.85
CA ASN A 92 10.45 36.22 12.94
C ASN A 92 11.95 36.42 12.67
N GLY A 93 12.38 36.14 11.45
CA GLY A 93 13.65 36.62 10.94
C GLY A 93 13.50 38.10 10.62
N GLU A 94 13.80 38.95 11.59
CA GLU A 94 14.27 40.32 11.36
C GLU A 94 15.73 40.32 10.88
#